data_AF-A0A2V6JDW1-F1
#
_entry.id   AF-A0A2V6JDW1-F1
#
_cell.length_a   1.000
_cell.length_b   1.000
_cell.length_c   1.000
_cell.angle_alpha   90.00
_cell.angle_beta   90.00
_cell.angle_gamma   90.00
#
_symmetry.space_group_name_H-M   'P 1'
#
loop_
_entity.id
_entity.type
_entity.pdbx_description
1 polymer ?
#
loop_
_entity_poly.entity_id
_entity_poly.type
_entity_poly.pdbx_seq_one_letter_code
_entity_poly.pdbx_strand_id
1 'polypeptide(L)'
;MMKLLRRHKDWLMIVIAILAIPFIFYFVRTPDYGAMKQGDLGQIYGRQLSQLEIDANARLGGLAQALGMSDFWETLSLRQPGNGGYGTFAVDLIILRHEAERLGLRPSGAEIADVVRKLPVFQGESGFDITKFSDFVRNGLGPMGLGEEHIEQLARDEICLNEIKELLGAGVTISKDELDENFRRGYDKFFVSVIRFRSTDFENDITIKDEDVQKYYDAHKSELKTDEKRKVEFVHLGLTEEPTEYTNLPGPLSQPTYSSASTDRFIQSLIDAYAPISS
;
A
#
# COMPACT_ATOMS: atom_id res chain seq x y z
N MET A 1 8.34 55.59 16.98
CA MET A 1 9.22 54.44 17.36
C MET A 1 9.22 53.29 16.34
N MET A 2 8.11 53.00 15.64
CA MET A 2 7.98 51.89 14.66
C MET A 2 8.54 52.13 13.23
N LYS A 3 9.20 53.26 12.96
CA LYS A 3 9.83 53.54 11.63
C LYS A 3 11.32 53.22 11.56
N LEU A 4 11.99 53.04 12.71
CA LEU A 4 13.42 52.69 12.75
C LEU A 4 13.67 51.19 12.47
N LEU A 5 12.70 50.33 12.79
CA LEU A 5 12.78 48.87 12.65
C LEU A 5 12.66 48.37 11.19
N ARG A 6 11.95 49.10 10.31
CA ARG A 6 11.79 48.71 8.89
C ARG A 6 12.95 49.15 8.00
N ARG A 7 13.73 50.16 8.39
CA ARG A 7 14.81 50.73 7.54
C ARG A 7 16.09 49.91 7.59
N HIS A 8 16.29 49.12 8.64
CA HIS A 8 17.43 48.22 8.80
C HIS A 8 17.02 46.75 8.85
N LYS A 9 15.81 46.38 8.39
CA LYS A 9 15.29 45.00 8.47
C LYS A 9 16.25 44.00 7.80
N ASP A 10 16.83 44.35 6.66
CA ASP A 10 17.72 43.44 5.93
C ASP A 10 19.06 43.27 6.66
N TRP A 11 19.59 44.34 7.28
CA TRP A 11 20.79 44.27 8.12
C TRP A 11 20.54 43.54 9.44
N LEU A 12 19.39 43.79 10.08
CA LEU A 12 18.94 43.13 11.30
C LEU A 12 18.74 41.63 11.06
N MET A 13 18.20 41.24 9.90
CA MET A 13 18.03 39.83 9.51
C MET A 13 19.37 39.12 9.38
N ILE A 14 20.39 39.77 8.79
CA ILE A 14 21.75 39.21 8.69
C ILE A 14 22.36 39.04 10.08
N VAL A 15 22.23 40.04 10.97
CA VAL A 15 22.75 39.97 12.33
C VAL A 15 22.06 38.86 13.14
N ILE A 16 20.74 38.73 13.02
CA ILE A 16 19.98 37.65 13.68
C ILE A 16 20.37 36.29 13.11
N ALA A 17 20.55 36.15 11.79
CA ALA A 17 20.99 34.90 11.18
C ALA A 17 22.38 34.48 11.68
N ILE A 18 23.34 35.41 11.74
CA ILE A 18 24.69 35.14 12.26
C ILE A 18 24.64 34.77 13.75
N LEU A 19 23.75 35.38 14.54
CA LEU A 19 23.60 35.11 15.96
C LEU A 19 22.87 33.77 16.23
N ALA A 20 21.96 33.37 15.33
CA ALA A 20 21.23 32.11 15.41
C ALA A 20 22.08 30.88 15.03
N ILE A 21 23.05 31.02 14.12
CA ILE A 21 23.93 29.91 13.69
C ILE A 21 24.65 29.22 14.87
N PRO A 22 25.38 29.92 15.77
CA PRO A 22 26.00 29.27 16.92
C PRO A 22 24.97 28.68 17.89
N PHE A 23 23.77 29.27 17.96
CA PHE A 23 22.66 28.74 18.76
C PHE A 23 22.14 27.41 18.19
N ILE A 24 22.00 27.29 16.87
CA ILE A 24 21.65 26.04 16.20
C ILE A 24 22.70 24.97 16.50
N PHE A 25 23.98 25.27 16.36
CA PHE A 25 25.06 24.30 16.66
C PHE A 25 25.17 23.94 18.16
N TYR A 26 24.80 24.84 19.07
CA TYR A 26 24.88 24.60 20.51
C TYR A 26 23.64 23.91 21.09
N PHE A 27 22.43 24.26 20.64
CA PHE A 27 21.17 23.63 21.09
C PHE A 27 20.84 22.36 20.31
N VAL A 28 21.20 22.29 19.02
CA VAL A 28 21.13 21.05 18.23
C VAL A 28 22.46 20.32 18.42
N ARG A 29 22.67 19.79 19.63
CA ARG A 29 23.92 19.12 20.04
C ARG A 29 24.24 17.83 19.26
N THR A 30 23.35 17.42 18.35
CA THR A 30 23.58 16.44 17.29
C THR A 30 22.54 16.71 16.18
N PRO A 31 22.88 17.39 15.07
CA PRO A 31 22.09 17.21 13.88
C PRO A 31 22.40 15.80 13.40
N ASP A 32 21.56 14.86 13.82
CA ASP A 32 21.69 13.44 13.51
C ASP A 32 21.32 13.24 12.03
N TYR A 33 22.25 13.63 11.15
CA TYR A 33 22.19 13.35 9.73
C TYR A 33 22.40 11.84 9.43
N GLY A 34 22.75 11.03 10.44
CA GLY A 34 22.82 9.57 10.37
C GLY A 34 21.51 8.86 10.71
N ALA A 35 20.63 9.48 11.50
CA ALA A 35 19.32 8.92 11.86
C ALA A 35 18.22 9.12 10.80
N MET A 36 18.52 9.76 9.65
CA MET A 36 17.66 9.63 8.48
C MET A 36 17.99 8.32 7.75
N LYS A 37 17.28 7.23 8.14
CA LYS A 37 17.22 5.91 7.48
C LYS A 37 18.29 4.86 7.82
N GLN A 38 18.76 4.76 9.05
CA GLN A 38 19.25 3.47 9.55
C GLN A 38 18.16 2.86 10.43
N GLY A 39 17.09 2.40 9.76
CA GLY A 39 15.93 1.81 10.41
C GLY A 39 16.34 0.60 11.23
N ASP A 40 16.23 0.73 12.55
CA ASP A 40 16.31 -0.40 13.48
C ASP A 40 15.06 -1.26 13.26
N LEU A 41 15.12 -2.18 12.31
CA LEU A 41 13.99 -3.06 11.95
C LEU A 41 13.79 -4.22 12.95
N GLY A 42 14.25 -4.03 14.18
CA GLY A 42 14.20 -5.04 15.25
C GLY A 42 15.45 -5.93 15.27
N GLN A 43 15.59 -6.65 16.37
CA GLN A 43 16.70 -7.59 16.58
C GLN A 43 16.23 -9.02 16.34
N ILE A 44 16.99 -9.78 15.55
CA ILE A 44 16.75 -11.21 15.32
C ILE A 44 17.99 -11.97 15.77
N TYR A 45 17.82 -12.93 16.69
CA TYR A 45 18.91 -13.67 17.34
C TYR A 45 19.98 -12.78 18.01
N GLY A 46 19.58 -11.64 18.58
CA GLY A 46 20.50 -10.70 19.22
C GLY A 46 21.39 -9.90 18.25
N ARG A 47 21.16 -10.01 16.93
CA ARG A 47 21.80 -9.18 15.91
C ARG A 47 20.83 -8.10 15.44
N GLN A 48 21.33 -6.89 15.27
CA GLN A 48 20.56 -5.79 14.73
C GLN A 48 20.53 -5.90 13.20
N LEU A 49 19.34 -5.97 12.61
CA LEU A 49 19.19 -6.07 11.16
C LEU A 49 19.24 -4.69 10.53
N SER A 50 20.16 -4.53 9.57
CA SER A 50 20.25 -3.28 8.82
C SER A 50 19.23 -3.25 7.69
N GLN A 51 18.66 -2.08 7.41
CA GLN A 51 17.82 -1.86 6.23
C GLN A 51 18.52 -2.31 4.94
N LEU A 52 19.83 -2.10 4.83
CA LEU A 52 20.61 -2.53 3.66
C LEU A 52 20.60 -4.05 3.47
N GLU A 53 20.68 -4.80 4.57
CA GLU A 53 20.66 -6.26 4.55
C GLU A 53 19.28 -6.77 4.13
N ILE A 54 18.22 -6.14 4.63
CA ILE A 54 16.84 -6.48 4.25
C ILE A 54 16.59 -6.14 2.79
N ASP A 55 17.01 -4.96 2.32
CA ASP A 55 16.87 -4.56 0.92
C ASP A 55 17.66 -5.49 -0.01
N ALA A 56 18.84 -5.96 0.39
CA ALA A 56 19.63 -6.93 -0.37
C ALA A 56 18.92 -8.29 -0.48
N ASN A 57 18.41 -8.82 0.64
CA ASN A 57 17.66 -10.09 0.63
C ASN A 57 16.29 -9.96 -0.06
N ALA A 58 15.66 -8.78 -0.04
CA ALA A 58 14.42 -8.50 -0.75
C ALA A 58 14.60 -8.60 -2.29
N ARG A 59 15.77 -8.19 -2.81
CA ARG A 59 16.11 -8.38 -4.24
C ARG A 59 16.17 -9.85 -4.64
N LEU A 60 16.63 -10.72 -3.74
CA LEU A 60 16.63 -12.17 -3.96
C LEU A 60 15.20 -12.73 -4.03
N GLY A 61 14.25 -12.08 -3.35
CA GLY A 61 12.83 -12.35 -3.50
C GLY A 61 12.33 -12.12 -4.93
N GLY A 62 12.69 -10.98 -5.51
CA GLY A 62 12.40 -10.69 -6.91
C GLY A 62 13.04 -11.69 -7.88
N LEU A 63 14.27 -12.13 -7.57
CA LEU A 63 14.93 -13.18 -8.34
C LEU A 63 14.20 -14.53 -8.21
N ALA A 64 13.79 -14.93 -7.00
CA ALA A 64 13.04 -16.17 -6.78
C ALA A 64 11.74 -16.19 -7.60
N GLN A 65 11.02 -15.07 -7.65
CA GLN A 65 9.84 -14.94 -8.51
C GLN A 65 10.20 -14.99 -10.01
N ALA A 66 11.27 -14.29 -10.42
CA ALA A 66 11.74 -14.32 -11.80
C ALA A 66 12.22 -15.71 -12.25
N LEU A 67 12.69 -16.55 -11.32
CA LEU A 67 13.08 -17.94 -11.55
C LEU A 67 11.88 -18.91 -11.52
N GLY A 68 10.68 -18.43 -11.19
CA GLY A 68 9.48 -19.27 -11.08
C GLY A 68 9.44 -20.13 -9.81
N MET A 69 10.19 -19.77 -8.76
CA MET A 69 10.18 -20.45 -7.46
C MET A 69 8.98 -19.99 -6.60
N SER A 70 7.74 -20.22 -7.10
CA SER A 70 6.51 -19.75 -6.47
C SER A 70 6.35 -20.26 -5.03
N ASP A 71 6.54 -21.55 -4.82
CA ASP A 71 6.28 -22.20 -3.54
C ASP A 71 7.27 -21.74 -2.47
N PHE A 72 8.54 -21.56 -2.87
CA PHE A 72 9.59 -21.01 -2.03
C PHE A 72 9.27 -19.55 -1.64
N TRP A 73 8.93 -18.72 -2.62
CA TRP A 73 8.56 -17.33 -2.42
C TRP A 73 7.33 -17.18 -1.51
N GLU A 74 6.27 -17.94 -1.78
CA GLU A 74 5.03 -17.89 -1.01
C GLU A 74 5.25 -18.36 0.43
N THR A 75 6.01 -19.44 0.64
CA THR A 75 6.31 -19.94 1.99
C THR A 75 7.02 -18.87 2.83
N LEU A 76 8.00 -18.18 2.25
CA LEU A 76 8.79 -17.16 2.96
C LEU A 76 8.08 -15.80 3.01
N SER A 77 6.98 -15.60 2.30
CA SER A 77 6.19 -14.37 2.32
C SER A 77 4.77 -14.55 2.90
N LEU A 78 4.49 -15.70 3.55
CA LEU A 78 3.16 -16.04 4.10
C LEU A 78 2.54 -14.94 4.97
N ARG A 79 3.36 -14.22 5.75
CA ARG A 79 2.89 -13.15 6.64
C ARG A 79 2.30 -11.96 5.88
N GLN A 80 2.71 -11.76 4.63
CA GLN A 80 2.26 -10.64 3.80
C GLN A 80 2.27 -11.03 2.32
N PRO A 81 1.20 -11.70 1.84
CA PRO A 81 1.13 -12.16 0.46
C PRO A 81 1.01 -11.00 -0.53
N GLY A 82 1.49 -11.21 -1.76
CA GLY A 82 1.44 -10.25 -2.87
C GLY A 82 2.62 -9.26 -2.91
N ASN A 83 2.42 -8.10 -3.54
CA ASN A 83 3.50 -7.14 -3.85
C ASN A 83 4.18 -6.51 -2.63
N GLY A 84 3.64 -6.67 -1.42
CA GLY A 84 4.25 -6.23 -0.17
C GLY A 84 5.16 -7.26 0.51
N GLY A 85 5.26 -8.47 -0.04
CA GLY A 85 5.91 -9.62 0.62
C GLY A 85 7.44 -9.58 0.70
N TYR A 86 8.11 -8.67 -0.01
CA TYR A 86 9.58 -8.66 -0.11
C TYR A 86 10.32 -8.40 1.18
N GLY A 87 9.79 -7.54 2.06
CA GLY A 87 10.37 -7.33 3.39
C GLY A 87 10.24 -8.57 4.28
N THR A 88 9.06 -9.21 4.24
CA THR A 88 8.79 -10.46 4.96
C THR A 88 9.70 -11.57 4.47
N PHE A 89 9.78 -11.76 3.15
CA PHE A 89 10.68 -12.73 2.53
C PHE A 89 12.13 -12.51 2.95
N ALA A 90 12.62 -11.27 2.94
CA ALA A 90 13.99 -10.96 3.33
C ALA A 90 14.29 -11.40 4.77
N VAL A 91 13.36 -11.12 5.69
CA VAL A 91 13.48 -11.50 7.10
C VAL A 91 13.39 -13.01 7.28
N ASP A 92 12.40 -13.66 6.67
CA ASP A 92 12.19 -15.10 6.80
C ASP A 92 13.32 -15.90 6.09
N LEU A 93 13.91 -15.38 5.01
CA LEU A 93 15.12 -15.93 4.36
C LEU A 93 16.34 -15.87 5.29
N ILE A 94 16.50 -14.77 6.02
CA ILE A 94 17.57 -14.61 7.02
C ILE A 94 17.42 -15.64 8.14
N ILE A 95 16.19 -15.83 8.64
CA ILE A 95 15.85 -16.82 9.65
C ILE A 95 16.13 -18.23 9.12
N LEU A 96 15.66 -18.54 7.91
CA LEU A 96 15.88 -19.82 7.24
C LEU A 96 17.37 -20.18 7.17
N ARG A 97 18.22 -19.25 6.72
CA ARG A 97 19.66 -19.47 6.63
C ARG A 97 20.28 -19.71 7.99
N HIS A 98 19.88 -18.95 9.01
CA HIS A 98 20.35 -19.15 10.37
C HIS A 98 19.98 -20.55 10.92
N GLU A 99 18.74 -20.97 10.71
CA GLU A 99 18.28 -22.30 11.15
C GLU A 99 18.94 -23.44 10.38
N ALA A 100 19.13 -23.27 9.06
CA ALA A 100 19.84 -24.24 8.24
C ALA A 100 21.29 -24.44 8.72
N GLU A 101 21.99 -23.36 9.08
CA GLU A 101 23.32 -23.45 9.67
C GLU A 101 23.33 -24.12 11.04
N ARG A 102 22.35 -23.81 11.89
CA ARG A 102 22.19 -24.42 13.22
C ARG A 102 21.95 -25.93 13.13
N LEU A 103 21.22 -26.36 12.12
CA LEU A 103 20.92 -27.77 11.84
C LEU A 103 22.03 -28.48 11.04
N GLY A 104 23.05 -27.74 10.58
CA GLY A 104 24.16 -28.31 9.80
C GLY A 104 23.78 -28.70 8.38
N LEU A 105 22.71 -28.15 7.82
CA LEU A 105 22.25 -28.43 6.46
C LEU A 105 23.22 -27.79 5.45
N ARG A 106 23.90 -28.64 4.68
CA ARG A 106 24.87 -28.23 3.66
C ARG A 106 24.60 -28.96 2.35
N PRO A 107 23.70 -28.42 1.50
CA PRO A 107 23.44 -28.98 0.17
C PRO A 107 24.71 -29.08 -0.67
N SER A 108 24.88 -30.21 -1.34
CA SER A 108 25.98 -30.48 -2.27
C SER A 108 25.79 -29.74 -3.60
N GLY A 109 26.88 -29.55 -4.34
CA GLY A 109 26.81 -28.91 -5.67
C GLY A 109 25.95 -29.69 -6.67
N ALA A 110 25.84 -31.02 -6.53
CA ALA A 110 24.99 -31.83 -7.39
C ALA A 110 23.50 -31.58 -7.13
N GLU A 111 23.08 -31.50 -5.87
CA GLU A 111 21.70 -31.21 -5.49
C GLU A 111 21.28 -29.80 -5.94
N ILE A 112 22.16 -28.83 -5.77
CA ILE A 112 21.95 -27.45 -6.25
C ILE A 112 21.76 -27.45 -7.76
N ALA A 113 22.65 -28.12 -8.51
CA ALA A 113 22.54 -28.21 -9.96
C ALA A 113 21.24 -28.88 -10.40
N ASP A 114 20.77 -29.89 -9.68
CA ASP A 114 19.52 -30.57 -10.00
C ASP A 114 18.28 -29.71 -9.75
N VAL A 115 18.27 -28.88 -8.70
CA VAL A 115 17.21 -27.88 -8.49
C VAL A 115 17.23 -26.87 -9.62
N VAL A 116 18.38 -26.27 -9.93
CA VAL A 116 18.52 -25.29 -11.01
C VAL A 116 18.05 -25.88 -12.35
N ARG A 117 18.42 -27.13 -12.65
CA ARG A 117 17.99 -27.83 -13.88
C ARG A 117 16.50 -28.11 -13.95
N LYS A 118 15.78 -28.12 -12.82
CA LYS A 118 14.33 -28.35 -12.75
C LYS A 118 13.53 -27.05 -12.79
N LEU A 119 14.17 -25.89 -12.62
CA LEU A 119 13.47 -24.61 -12.64
C LEU A 119 12.72 -24.43 -13.97
N PRO A 120 11.43 -24.02 -13.94
CA PRO A 120 10.60 -23.89 -15.14
C PRO A 120 11.18 -22.94 -16.18
N VAL A 121 11.83 -21.88 -15.72
CA VAL A 121 12.43 -20.83 -16.58
C VAL A 121 13.58 -21.34 -17.43
N PHE A 122 14.23 -22.43 -17.01
CA PHE A 122 15.34 -23.06 -17.72
C PHE A 122 14.92 -24.33 -18.47
N GLN A 123 13.63 -24.65 -18.54
CA GLN A 123 13.13 -25.77 -19.36
C GLN A 123 12.95 -25.35 -20.82
N GLY A 124 13.42 -26.18 -21.76
CA GLY A 124 13.10 -26.18 -23.18
C GLY A 124 12.14 -27.33 -23.54
N GLU A 125 12.11 -27.72 -24.82
CA GLU A 125 11.20 -28.79 -25.30
C GLU A 125 11.57 -30.19 -24.80
N SER A 126 12.84 -30.43 -24.46
CA SER A 126 13.36 -31.77 -24.08
C SER A 126 14.02 -31.81 -22.69
N GLY A 127 13.79 -30.78 -21.88
CA GLY A 127 14.41 -30.62 -20.55
C GLY A 127 15.24 -29.35 -20.45
N PHE A 128 16.27 -29.35 -19.60
CA PHE A 128 17.09 -28.17 -19.32
C PHE A 128 17.73 -27.58 -20.60
N ASP A 129 17.57 -26.27 -20.77
CA ASP A 129 18.07 -25.48 -21.89
C ASP A 129 19.13 -24.48 -21.41
N ILE A 130 20.39 -24.75 -21.77
CA ILE A 130 21.54 -23.91 -21.42
C ILE A 130 21.49 -22.52 -22.07
N THR A 131 20.85 -22.38 -23.24
CA THR A 131 20.71 -21.09 -23.91
C THR A 131 19.79 -20.19 -23.10
N LYS A 132 18.67 -20.71 -22.60
CA LYS A 132 17.78 -19.97 -21.69
C LYS A 132 18.48 -19.56 -20.41
N PHE A 133 19.29 -20.44 -19.83
CA PHE A 133 20.08 -20.11 -18.64
C PHE A 133 21.08 -18.97 -18.93
N SER A 134 21.88 -19.10 -19.99
CA SER A 134 22.84 -18.05 -20.38
C SER A 134 22.15 -16.71 -20.69
N ASP A 135 21.00 -16.74 -21.36
CA ASP A 135 20.23 -15.54 -21.67
C ASP A 135 19.67 -14.89 -20.40
N PHE A 136 19.21 -15.69 -19.45
CA PHE A 136 18.74 -15.19 -18.15
C PHE A 136 19.89 -14.57 -17.33
N VAL A 137 21.05 -15.21 -17.29
CA VAL A 137 22.24 -14.67 -16.59
C VAL A 137 22.68 -13.34 -17.22
N ARG A 138 22.71 -13.25 -18.55
CA ARG A 138 23.18 -12.05 -19.26
C ARG A 138 22.17 -10.90 -19.22
N ASN A 139 20.89 -11.19 -19.46
CA ASN A 139 19.87 -10.17 -19.67
C ASN A 139 18.94 -9.99 -18.45
N GLY A 140 18.72 -11.04 -17.67
CA GLY A 140 17.83 -11.02 -16.51
C GLY A 140 18.50 -10.53 -15.24
N LEU A 141 19.71 -11.01 -14.93
CA LEU A 141 20.39 -10.68 -13.66
C LEU A 141 21.04 -9.29 -13.66
N GLY A 142 21.57 -8.86 -14.81
CA GLY A 142 22.28 -7.58 -14.96
C GLY A 142 21.46 -6.35 -14.48
N PRO A 143 20.20 -6.17 -14.93
CA PRO A 143 19.33 -5.09 -14.47
C PRO A 143 19.02 -5.12 -12.97
N MET A 144 19.10 -6.30 -12.33
CA MET A 144 18.86 -6.47 -10.90
C MET A 144 20.12 -6.25 -10.05
N GLY A 145 21.29 -6.10 -10.68
CA GLY A 145 22.58 -6.04 -10.01
C GLY A 145 22.96 -7.36 -9.32
N LEU A 146 22.46 -8.49 -9.85
CA LEU A 146 22.72 -9.84 -9.36
C LEU A 146 23.65 -10.59 -10.33
N GLY A 147 24.39 -11.56 -9.81
CA GLY A 147 25.17 -12.53 -10.58
C GLY A 147 24.67 -13.97 -10.42
N GLU A 148 25.27 -14.89 -11.18
CA GLU A 148 24.95 -16.32 -11.21
C GLU A 148 24.98 -16.98 -9.82
N GLU A 149 25.88 -16.52 -8.95
CA GLU A 149 26.02 -16.97 -7.57
C GLU A 149 24.73 -16.84 -6.75
N HIS A 150 23.85 -15.90 -7.10
CA HIS A 150 22.58 -15.70 -6.40
C HIS A 150 21.54 -16.75 -6.80
N ILE A 151 21.63 -17.32 -8.02
CA ILE A 151 20.79 -18.44 -8.43
C ILE A 151 21.18 -19.68 -7.62
N GLU A 152 22.49 -19.96 -7.51
CA GLU A 152 22.98 -21.07 -6.70
C GLU A 152 22.62 -20.92 -5.22
N GLN A 153 22.72 -19.70 -4.67
CA GLN A 153 22.30 -19.42 -3.30
C GLN A 153 20.82 -19.67 -3.09
N LEU A 154 19.94 -19.20 -3.98
CA LEU A 154 18.50 -19.44 -3.86
C LEU A 154 18.15 -20.92 -3.99
N ALA A 155 18.79 -21.65 -4.91
CA ALA A 155 18.62 -23.09 -5.03
C ALA A 155 19.07 -23.83 -3.75
N ARG A 156 20.17 -23.39 -3.13
CA ARG A 156 20.60 -23.90 -1.83
C ARG A 156 19.56 -23.61 -0.74
N ASP A 157 19.05 -22.38 -0.68
CA ASP A 157 18.07 -21.97 0.33
C ASP A 157 16.76 -22.75 0.20
N GLU A 158 16.32 -23.04 -1.03
CA GLU A 158 15.14 -23.87 -1.30
C GLU A 158 15.33 -25.31 -0.79
N ILE A 159 16.49 -25.92 -1.04
CA ILE A 159 16.79 -27.26 -0.51
C ILE A 159 16.74 -27.23 1.02
N CYS A 160 17.41 -26.27 1.66
CA CYS A 160 17.40 -26.12 3.11
C CYS A 160 15.97 -25.95 3.65
N LEU A 161 15.12 -25.17 2.98
CA LEU A 161 13.74 -24.98 3.39
C LEU A 161 12.96 -26.30 3.35
N ASN A 162 13.12 -27.07 2.27
CA ASN A 162 12.43 -28.34 2.10
C ASN A 162 12.89 -29.37 3.13
N GLU A 163 14.19 -29.49 3.39
CA GLU A 163 14.74 -30.35 4.43
C GLU A 163 14.20 -29.98 5.83
N ILE A 164 14.14 -28.68 6.15
CA ILE A 164 13.55 -28.23 7.42
C ILE A 164 12.07 -28.60 7.52
N LYS A 165 11.31 -28.42 6.44
CA LYS A 165 9.89 -28.83 6.39
C LYS A 165 9.73 -30.34 6.59
N GLU A 166 10.59 -31.15 5.97
CA GLU A 166 10.57 -32.60 6.10
C GLU A 166 10.92 -33.05 7.53
N LEU A 167 11.95 -32.44 8.15
CA LEU A 167 12.32 -32.70 9.54
C LEU A 167 11.19 -32.35 10.51
N LEU A 168 10.51 -31.21 10.30
CA LEU A 168 9.34 -30.82 11.08
C LEU A 168 8.16 -31.77 10.85
N GLY A 169 7.93 -32.19 9.60
CA GLY A 169 6.86 -33.12 9.25
C GLY A 169 7.06 -34.54 9.80
N ALA A 170 8.29 -35.04 9.83
CA ALA A 170 8.62 -36.38 10.33
C ALA A 170 8.31 -36.57 11.82
N GLY A 171 8.29 -35.49 12.61
CA GLY A 171 7.94 -35.51 14.02
C GLY A 171 6.44 -35.38 14.33
N VAL A 172 5.61 -35.05 13.34
CA VAL A 172 4.17 -34.78 13.55
C VAL A 172 3.36 -36.02 13.19
N THR A 173 3.00 -36.81 14.20
CA THR A 173 1.92 -37.79 14.07
C THR A 173 0.60 -37.07 14.31
N ILE A 174 -0.14 -36.76 13.25
CA ILE A 174 -1.51 -36.26 13.37
C ILE A 174 -2.38 -37.43 13.88
N SER A 175 -3.06 -37.25 15.00
CA SER A 175 -4.04 -38.24 15.44
C SER A 175 -5.17 -38.30 14.41
N LYS A 176 -5.64 -39.51 14.09
CA LYS A 176 -6.80 -39.69 13.19
C LYS A 176 -8.00 -38.86 13.64
N ASP A 177 -8.16 -38.65 14.95
CA ASP A 177 -9.25 -37.87 15.53
C ASP A 177 -9.16 -36.37 15.15
N GLU A 178 -7.98 -35.77 15.15
CA GLU A 178 -7.80 -34.36 14.72
C GLU A 178 -8.03 -34.19 13.23
N LEU A 179 -7.64 -35.19 12.43
CA LEU A 179 -7.88 -35.19 10.99
C LEU A 179 -9.38 -35.27 10.67
N ASP A 180 -10.09 -36.19 11.33
CA ASP A 180 -11.54 -36.34 11.16
C ASP A 180 -12.31 -35.12 11.64
N GLU A 181 -11.91 -34.49 12.75
CA GLU A 181 -12.55 -33.27 13.25
C GLU A 181 -12.34 -32.09 12.29
N ASN A 182 -11.11 -31.87 11.80
CA ASN A 182 -10.83 -30.81 10.83
C ASN A 182 -11.52 -31.07 9.49
N PHE A 183 -11.57 -32.32 9.03
CA PHE A 183 -12.26 -32.70 7.80
C PHE A 183 -13.77 -32.42 7.92
N ARG A 184 -14.39 -32.82 9.04
CA ARG A 184 -15.80 -32.50 9.30
C ARG A 184 -16.01 -30.99 9.40
N ARG A 185 -15.13 -30.23 10.05
CA ARG A 185 -15.25 -28.78 10.15
C ARG A 185 -15.19 -28.07 8.78
N GLY A 186 -14.32 -28.53 7.87
CA GLY A 186 -14.14 -27.94 6.54
C GLY A 186 -15.21 -28.36 5.52
N TYR A 187 -15.77 -29.56 5.66
CA TYR A 187 -16.64 -30.17 4.64
C TYR A 187 -18.05 -30.55 5.15
N ASP A 188 -18.40 -30.26 6.41
CA ASP A 188 -19.77 -30.47 6.88
C ASP A 188 -20.76 -29.60 6.10
N LYS A 189 -21.83 -30.24 5.65
CA LYS A 189 -22.91 -29.58 4.94
C LYS A 189 -23.91 -29.04 5.96
N PHE A 190 -24.00 -27.72 6.07
CA PHE A 190 -25.01 -27.08 6.91
C PHE A 190 -26.30 -26.86 6.12
N PHE A 191 -27.43 -27.29 6.70
CA PHE A 191 -28.75 -27.00 6.18
C PHE A 191 -29.27 -25.73 6.86
N VAL A 192 -29.36 -24.63 6.11
CA VAL A 192 -29.92 -23.38 6.60
C VAL A 192 -31.40 -23.32 6.21
N SER A 193 -32.28 -23.31 7.22
CA SER A 193 -33.70 -23.02 7.01
C SER A 193 -33.92 -21.53 7.22
N VAL A 194 -34.43 -20.84 6.21
CA VAL A 194 -34.71 -19.39 6.27
C VAL A 194 -36.21 -19.18 6.24
N ILE A 195 -36.75 -18.55 7.30
CA ILE A 195 -38.12 -18.03 7.30
C ILE A 195 -38.04 -16.60 6.78
N ARG A 196 -38.59 -16.34 5.58
CA ARG A 196 -38.68 -15.00 5.00
C ARG A 196 -40.05 -14.41 5.29
N PHE A 197 -40.08 -13.29 6.01
CA PHE A 197 -41.27 -12.46 6.14
C PHE A 197 -41.33 -11.51 4.96
N ARG A 198 -42.40 -11.57 4.15
CA ARG A 198 -42.66 -10.59 3.09
C ARG A 198 -43.70 -9.61 3.59
N SER A 199 -43.49 -8.31 3.36
CA SER A 199 -44.44 -7.26 3.77
C SER A 199 -45.84 -7.48 3.16
N THR A 200 -45.90 -8.03 1.95
CA THR A 200 -47.16 -8.40 1.25
C THR A 200 -48.00 -9.41 2.02
N ASP A 201 -47.39 -10.26 2.84
CA ASP A 201 -48.09 -11.27 3.63
C ASP A 201 -48.85 -10.63 4.81
N PHE A 202 -48.55 -9.37 5.14
CA PHE A 202 -49.16 -8.60 6.24
C PHE A 202 -49.99 -7.41 5.76
N GLU A 203 -50.02 -7.09 4.46
CA GLU A 203 -50.77 -5.96 3.90
C GLU A 203 -52.28 -6.10 4.13
N ASN A 204 -52.82 -7.32 4.12
CA ASN A 204 -54.26 -7.57 4.30
C ASN A 204 -54.74 -7.39 5.75
N ASP A 205 -53.84 -7.48 6.73
CA ASP A 205 -54.15 -7.35 8.16
C ASP A 205 -53.96 -5.89 8.65
N ILE A 206 -53.37 -5.02 7.82
CA ILE A 206 -53.13 -3.61 8.15
C ILE A 206 -54.24 -2.75 7.56
N THR A 207 -55.23 -2.38 8.37
CA THR A 207 -56.20 -1.35 8.02
C THR A 207 -55.74 0.00 8.55
N ILE A 208 -55.21 0.86 7.66
CA ILE A 208 -54.88 2.24 8.00
C ILE A 208 -56.17 3.06 7.99
N LYS A 209 -56.56 3.64 9.13
CA LYS A 209 -57.71 4.54 9.23
C LYS A 209 -57.24 5.98 9.05
N ASP A 210 -58.06 6.80 8.39
CA ASP A 210 -57.76 8.22 8.14
C ASP A 210 -57.51 9.01 9.45
N GLU A 211 -58.17 8.63 10.55
CA GLU A 211 -57.96 9.22 11.87
C GLU A 211 -56.54 8.99 12.42
N ASP A 212 -55.95 7.82 12.13
CA ASP A 212 -54.61 7.47 12.58
C ASP A 212 -53.53 8.17 11.73
N VAL A 213 -53.81 8.36 10.43
CA VAL A 213 -52.98 9.18 9.54
C VAL A 213 -52.96 10.64 9.99
N GLN A 214 -54.13 11.20 10.33
CA GLN A 214 -54.24 12.58 10.80
C GLN A 214 -53.51 12.79 12.12
N LYS A 215 -53.66 11.86 13.09
CA LYS A 215 -52.91 11.89 14.36
C LYS A 215 -51.40 11.81 14.15
N TYR A 216 -50.94 10.94 13.25
CA TYR A 216 -49.52 10.80 12.94
C TYR A 216 -48.96 12.07 12.29
N TYR A 217 -49.70 12.64 11.33
CA TYR A 217 -49.35 13.90 10.68
C TYR A 217 -49.26 15.05 11.68
N ASP A 218 -50.25 15.17 12.58
CA ASP A 218 -50.29 16.23 13.59
C ASP A 218 -49.15 16.12 14.61
N ALA A 219 -48.73 14.89 14.96
CA ALA A 219 -47.62 14.63 15.87
C ALA A 219 -46.23 14.88 15.24
N HIS A 220 -46.07 14.72 13.92
CA HIS A 220 -44.77 14.80 13.22
C HIS A 220 -44.67 15.99 12.25
N LYS A 221 -45.46 17.05 12.44
CA LYS A 221 -45.50 18.25 11.57
C LYS A 221 -44.14 18.94 11.37
N SER A 222 -43.21 18.81 12.32
CA SER A 222 -41.86 19.38 12.20
C SER A 222 -40.98 18.64 11.20
N GLU A 223 -41.18 17.33 11.06
CA GLU A 223 -40.37 16.43 10.20
C GLU A 223 -40.94 16.31 8.79
N LEU A 224 -42.25 16.55 8.63
CA LEU A 224 -42.97 16.48 7.35
C LEU A 224 -43.05 17.84 6.62
N LYS A 225 -42.19 18.80 6.95
CA LYS A 225 -42.10 20.06 6.21
C LYS A 225 -41.36 19.83 4.89
N THR A 226 -41.91 20.35 3.81
CA THR A 226 -41.21 20.37 2.53
C THR A 226 -40.18 21.50 2.54
N ASP A 227 -39.01 21.28 1.93
CA ASP A 227 -37.99 22.31 1.76
C ASP A 227 -38.57 23.56 1.08
N GLU A 228 -38.04 24.74 1.44
CA GLU A 228 -38.52 26.04 0.96
C GLU A 228 -38.45 26.11 -0.57
N LYS A 229 -39.61 26.07 -1.25
CA LYS A 229 -39.69 26.25 -2.70
C LYS A 229 -39.83 27.74 -3.02
N ARG A 230 -38.84 28.31 -3.71
CA ARG A 230 -38.91 29.68 -4.26
C ARG A 230 -39.18 29.66 -5.75
N LYS A 231 -40.04 30.57 -6.21
CA LYS A 231 -40.27 30.83 -7.64
C LYS A 231 -39.29 31.90 -8.09
N VAL A 232 -38.43 31.56 -9.05
CA VAL A 232 -37.49 32.50 -9.69
C VAL A 232 -37.78 32.58 -11.18
N GLU A 233 -37.80 33.80 -11.71
CA GLU A 233 -37.84 34.07 -13.13
C GLU A 233 -36.44 34.47 -13.59
N PHE A 234 -35.94 33.84 -14.66
CA PHE A 234 -34.64 34.15 -15.24
C PHE A 234 -34.81 34.46 -16.73
N VAL A 235 -34.02 35.42 -17.23
CA VAL A 235 -33.91 35.72 -18.66
C VAL A 235 -32.55 35.23 -19.12
N HIS A 236 -32.53 34.30 -20.08
CA HIS A 236 -31.31 33.78 -20.66
C HIS A 236 -30.93 34.60 -21.90
N LEU A 237 -29.80 35.30 -21.85
CA LEU A 237 -29.23 36.02 -22.99
C LEU A 237 -28.12 35.16 -23.60
N GLY A 238 -28.41 34.51 -24.74
CA GLY A 238 -27.42 33.75 -25.50
C GLY A 238 -26.52 34.70 -26.32
N LEU A 239 -25.22 34.43 -26.35
CA LEU A 239 -24.28 35.08 -27.27
C LEU A 239 -24.40 34.41 -28.65
N THR A 240 -24.85 35.16 -29.65
CA THR A 240 -24.91 34.71 -31.04
C THR A 240 -23.49 34.50 -31.58
N GLU A 241 -23.24 33.35 -32.18
CA GLU A 241 -21.94 32.95 -32.76
C GLU A 241 -21.41 34.03 -33.72
N GLU A 242 -20.17 34.49 -33.50
CA GLU A 242 -19.49 35.38 -34.45
C GLU A 242 -19.02 34.60 -35.71
N PRO A 243 -19.05 35.23 -36.90
CA PRO A 243 -18.82 34.56 -38.17
C PRO A 243 -17.37 34.14 -38.39
N THR A 244 -17.23 33.07 -39.18
CA THR A 244 -16.00 32.53 -39.77
C THR A 244 -15.11 33.57 -40.46
N GLU A 245 -13.80 33.40 -40.26
CA GLU A 245 -12.71 33.63 -41.23
C GLU A 245 -12.27 35.08 -41.50
N TYR A 246 -11.16 35.50 -40.87
CA TYR A 246 -10.20 36.44 -41.46
C TYR A 246 -8.75 35.97 -41.26
N THR A 247 -8.20 35.55 -42.39
CA THR A 247 -6.83 35.17 -42.69
C THR A 247 -5.88 36.40 -42.67
N ASN A 248 -4.64 36.18 -42.21
CA ASN A 248 -3.38 36.95 -42.49
C ASN A 248 -2.90 38.10 -41.56
N LEU A 249 -1.87 37.77 -40.73
CA LEU A 249 -0.63 38.51 -40.31
C LEU A 249 -0.75 39.81 -39.44
N PRO A 250 0.30 40.24 -38.68
CA PRO A 250 1.31 39.56 -37.86
C PRO A 250 1.51 40.19 -36.43
N GLY A 251 2.06 39.44 -35.46
CA GLY A 251 2.79 39.99 -34.28
C GLY A 251 1.99 40.36 -33.01
N PRO A 252 2.66 40.45 -31.83
CA PRO A 252 2.10 39.97 -30.55
C PRO A 252 1.67 41.09 -29.60
N LEU A 253 0.44 41.06 -29.06
CA LEU A 253 0.06 41.92 -27.94
C LEU A 253 -0.94 41.24 -26.96
N SER A 254 -0.38 40.87 -25.80
CA SER A 254 -0.93 40.98 -24.44
C SER A 254 -2.29 40.32 -24.09
N GLN A 255 -2.22 39.29 -23.25
CA GLN A 255 -3.32 38.80 -22.41
C GLN A 255 -3.76 39.90 -21.41
N PRO A 256 -5.06 40.17 -21.23
CA PRO A 256 -5.55 40.91 -20.07
C PRO A 256 -5.85 39.95 -18.90
N THR A 257 -5.19 40.25 -17.79
CA THR A 257 -5.34 39.68 -16.44
C THR A 257 -6.75 39.94 -15.91
N TYR A 258 -7.47 38.90 -15.49
CA TYR A 258 -8.72 39.06 -14.73
C TYR A 258 -8.49 38.92 -13.22
N SER A 259 -9.00 39.93 -12.52
CA SER A 259 -8.88 40.26 -11.09
C SER A 259 -9.57 39.24 -10.16
N SER A 260 -8.84 38.74 -9.16
CA SER A 260 -9.26 37.74 -8.16
C SER A 260 -9.99 38.31 -6.94
N ALA A 261 -10.87 39.30 -7.13
CA ALA A 261 -11.58 39.96 -6.01
C ALA A 261 -12.91 39.27 -5.61
N SER A 262 -13.38 38.26 -6.35
CA SER A 262 -14.65 37.57 -6.11
C SER A 262 -14.51 36.22 -5.40
N THR A 263 -13.31 35.64 -5.35
CA THR A 263 -13.08 34.31 -4.77
C THR A 263 -13.03 34.34 -3.23
N ASP A 264 -12.54 35.43 -2.63
CA ASP A 264 -12.37 35.54 -1.17
C ASP A 264 -13.70 35.64 -0.40
N ARG A 265 -14.75 36.21 -1.01
CA ARG A 265 -16.03 36.41 -0.31
C ARG A 265 -16.81 35.10 -0.11
N PHE A 266 -16.59 34.11 -0.98
CA PHE A 266 -17.24 32.80 -0.90
C PHE A 266 -16.59 31.92 0.19
N ILE A 267 -15.26 31.91 0.27
CA ILE A 267 -14.52 31.17 1.30
C ILE A 267 -14.82 31.72 2.70
N GLN A 268 -14.96 33.04 2.85
CA GLN A 268 -15.30 33.65 4.14
C GLN A 268 -16.69 33.25 4.64
N SER A 269 -17.68 33.09 3.75
CA SER A 269 -19.03 32.64 4.13
C SER A 269 -19.13 31.17 4.54
N LEU A 270 -18.15 30.34 4.15
CA LEU A 270 -18.10 28.93 4.53
C LEU A 270 -17.50 28.73 5.93
N ILE A 271 -16.69 29.67 6.41
CA ILE A 271 -16.04 29.61 7.74
C ILE A 271 -17.01 30.07 8.84
N ASP A 272 -17.86 31.08 8.57
CA ASP A 272 -18.82 31.60 9.56
C ASP A 272 -20.00 30.65 9.82
N ALA A 273 -20.27 29.70 8.92
CA ALA A 273 -21.37 28.74 9.04
C ALA A 273 -21.03 27.49 9.89
N TYR A 274 -19.78 27.31 10.35
CA TYR A 274 -19.31 26.10 11.03
C TYR A 274 -18.70 26.36 12.42
N ALA A 275 -19.15 27.39 13.14
CA ALA A 275 -18.81 27.57 14.56
C ALA A 275 -19.90 26.92 15.45
N PRO A 276 -19.54 25.99 16.36
CA PRO A 276 -20.48 25.36 17.28
C PRO A 276 -20.82 26.32 18.42
N ILE A 277 -22.10 26.60 18.64
CA ILE A 277 -22.56 27.30 19.84
C ILE A 277 -22.68 26.27 20.97
N SER A 278 -21.62 26.13 21.77
CA SER A 278 -21.67 25.50 23.08
C SER A 278 -22.15 26.53 24.12
N SER A 279 -23.23 26.15 24.82
CA SER A 279 -23.75 26.66 26.11
C SER A 279 -24.03 28.16 26.25
#